data_AF-A0A430E1P6-F1
#
_entry.id   AF-A0A430E1P6-F1
#
_cell.length_a   1.000
_cell.length_b   1.000
_cell.length_c   1.000
_cell.angle_alpha   90.00
_cell.angle_beta   90.00
_cell.angle_gamma   90.00
#
_symmetry.space_group_name_H-M   'P 1'
#
loop_
_entity.id
_entity.type
_entity.pdbx_description
1 polymer ?
#
loop_
_entity_poly.entity_id
_entity_poly.type
_entity_poly.pdbx_seq_one_letter_code
_entity_poly.pdbx_strand_id
1 'polypeptide(L)'
;MIRGALVGAVVVLLLIGGLGFLWQRADARADRLALEVREAGAEADRLKKRNDQLERAALERLADDRAVDQLGKDMHDAIKDIPGGTAPSPAAVALGCQRLRAAGATASGTFQRVCGGR
;
A
#
# COMPACT_ATOMS: atom_id res chain seq x y z
N MET A 1 38.11 63.45 33.95
CA MET A 1 38.23 62.66 32.70
C MET A 1 38.27 61.14 32.92
N ILE A 2 38.97 60.63 33.95
CA ILE A 2 39.13 59.18 34.20
C ILE A 2 37.80 58.43 34.44
N ARG A 3 36.83 59.06 35.13
CA ARG A 3 35.51 58.45 35.39
C ARG A 3 34.66 58.23 34.12
N GLY A 4 34.78 59.10 33.12
CA GLY A 4 34.06 58.95 31.84
C GLY A 4 34.62 57.82 30.98
N ALA A 5 35.94 57.65 30.99
CA ALA A 5 36.62 56.56 30.27
C ALA A 5 36.29 55.18 30.85
N LEU A 6 36.19 55.06 32.18
CA LEU A 6 35.78 53.81 32.85
C LEU A 6 34.33 53.43 32.53
N VAL A 7 33.40 54.39 32.53
CA VAL A 7 32.00 54.13 32.18
C VAL A 7 31.88 53.71 30.71
N GLY A 8 32.62 54.36 29.80
CA GLY A 8 32.65 53.97 28.39
C GLY A 8 33.16 52.54 28.17
N ALA A 9 34.22 52.14 28.88
CA ALA A 9 34.79 50.79 28.78
C ALA A 9 33.81 49.70 29.26
N VAL A 10 33.08 49.95 30.35
CA VAL A 10 32.08 49.00 30.87
C VAL A 10 30.90 48.84 29.91
N VAL A 11 30.42 49.94 29.32
CA VAL A 11 29.33 49.89 28.33
C VAL A 11 29.75 49.11 27.08
N VAL A 12 30.98 49.29 26.59
CA VAL A 12 31.51 48.54 25.45
C VAL A 12 31.61 47.04 25.77
N LEU A 13 32.12 46.68 26.95
CA LEU A 13 32.17 45.28 27.38
C LEU A 13 30.78 44.63 27.48
N LEU A 14 29.79 45.37 27.98
CA LEU A 14 28.40 44.90 28.04
C LEU A 14 27.79 44.72 26.65
N LEU A 15 28.08 45.63 25.71
CA LEU A 15 27.61 45.51 24.33
C LEU A 15 28.23 44.30 23.62
N ILE A 16 29.54 44.09 23.77
CA ILE A 16 30.24 42.95 23.17
C ILE A 16 29.76 41.63 23.78
N GLY A 17 29.62 41.57 25.12
CA GLY A 17 29.09 40.39 25.82
C GLY A 17 27.64 40.09 25.44
N GLY A 18 26.80 41.11 25.31
CA GLY A 18 25.40 40.98 24.86
C GLY A 18 25.29 40.49 23.42
N LEU A 19 26.13 40.99 22.51
CA LEU A 19 26.17 40.54 21.12
C LEU A 19 26.60 39.07 21.02
N GLY A 20 27.64 38.67 21.77
CA GLY A 20 28.12 37.29 21.79
C GLY A 20 27.05 36.30 22.30
N PHE A 21 26.29 36.68 23.32
CA PHE A 21 25.19 35.86 23.84
C PHE A 21 24.03 35.72 22.83
N LEU A 22 23.71 36.80 22.11
CA LEU A 22 22.69 36.77 21.05
C LEU A 22 23.10 35.87 19.88
N TRP A 23 24.37 35.92 19.47
CA TRP A 23 24.93 35.06 18.42
C TRP A 23 24.87 33.58 18.80
N GLN A 24 25.31 33.21 20.00
CA GLN A 24 25.23 31.83 20.48
C GLN A 24 23.78 31.30 20.51
N ARG A 25 22.82 32.15 20.85
CA ARG A 25 21.40 31.79 20.84
C ARG A 25 20.82 31.65 19.43
N ALA A 26 21.33 32.44 18.47
CA ALA A 26 20.91 32.37 17.08
C ALA A 26 21.41 31.10 16.41
N ASP A 27 22.70 30.76 16.59
CA ASP A 27 23.29 29.51 16.07
C ASP A 27 22.59 28.28 16.65
N ALA A 28 22.36 28.25 17.97
CA ALA A 28 21.66 27.14 18.60
C ALA A 28 20.20 26.97 18.13
N ARG A 29 19.57 28.03 17.62
CA ARG A 29 18.23 27.96 17.02
C ARG A 29 18.30 27.52 15.56
N ALA A 30 19.28 28.02 14.79
CA ALA A 30 19.47 27.63 13.39
C ALA A 30 19.75 26.13 13.26
N ASP A 31 20.60 25.57 14.12
CA ASP A 31 20.90 24.13 14.12
C ASP A 31 19.67 23.27 14.45
N ARG A 32 18.83 23.74 15.39
CA ARG A 32 17.58 23.05 15.74
C ARG A 32 16.57 23.07 14.60
N LEU A 33 16.37 24.22 13.94
CA LEU A 33 15.48 24.29 12.79
C LEU A 33 15.99 23.44 11.62
N ALA A 34 17.30 23.37 11.40
CA ALA A 34 17.88 22.52 10.36
C ALA A 34 17.64 21.02 10.62
N LEU A 35 17.68 20.61 11.89
CA LEU A 35 17.34 19.24 12.31
C LEU A 35 15.84 18.96 12.13
N GLU A 36 14.95 19.84 12.59
CA GLU A 36 13.50 19.68 12.45
C GLU A 36 13.07 19.62 10.98
N VAL A 37 13.65 20.44 10.10
CA VAL A 37 13.35 20.40 8.66
C VAL A 37 13.81 19.09 8.02
N ARG A 38 14.95 18.54 8.45
CA ARG A 38 15.43 17.23 7.97
C ARG A 38 14.55 16.08 8.44
N GLU A 39 14.10 16.11 9.69
CA GLU A 39 13.18 15.11 10.25
C GLU A 39 11.82 15.18 9.57
N ALA A 40 11.24 16.37 9.43
CA ALA A 40 9.97 16.58 8.73
C ALA A 40 10.05 16.15 7.25
N GLY A 41 11.17 16.42 6.58
CA GLY A 41 11.42 15.95 5.21
C GLY A 41 11.49 14.42 5.11
N ALA A 42 12.17 13.76 6.06
CA ALA A 42 12.25 12.32 6.11
C ALA A 42 10.90 11.64 6.41
N GLU A 43 10.07 12.25 7.25
CA GLU A 43 8.70 11.78 7.51
C GLU A 43 7.80 11.94 6.29
N ALA A 44 7.88 13.08 5.60
CA ALA A 44 7.16 13.32 4.35
C ALA A 44 7.52 12.30 3.26
N ASP A 45 8.82 11.99 3.10
CA ASP A 45 9.28 10.98 2.15
C ASP A 45 8.80 9.57 2.51
N ARG A 46 8.77 9.22 3.81
CA ARG A 46 8.23 7.93 4.28
C ARG A 46 6.74 7.82 4.01
N LEU A 47 5.98 8.88 4.30
CA LEU A 47 4.55 8.95 4.03
C LEU A 47 4.25 8.85 2.53
N LYS A 48 5.02 9.55 1.69
CA LYS A 48 4.90 9.49 0.23
C LYS A 48 5.14 8.08 -0.30
N LYS A 49 6.22 7.42 0.13
CA LYS A 49 6.51 6.02 -0.27
C LYS A 49 5.40 5.06 0.16
N ARG A 50 4.82 5.23 1.34
CA ARG A 50 3.68 4.41 1.77
C ARG A 50 2.43 4.65 0.93
N ASN A 51 2.17 5.91 0.56
CA ASN A 51 1.04 6.26 -0.28
C ASN A 51 1.21 5.69 -1.69
N ASP A 52 2.39 5.84 -2.30
CA ASP A 52 2.71 5.27 -3.62
C ASP A 52 2.56 3.72 -3.62
N GLN A 53 2.94 3.05 -2.53
CA GLN A 53 2.75 1.60 -2.41
C GLN A 53 1.28 1.21 -2.32
N LEU A 54 0.47 1.95 -1.56
CA LEU A 54 -0.96 1.73 -1.45
C LEU A 54 -1.68 1.99 -2.77
N GLU A 55 -1.30 3.05 -3.49
CA GLU A 55 -1.87 3.39 -4.79
C GLU A 55 -1.56 2.30 -5.83
N ARG A 56 -0.32 1.80 -5.87
CA ARG A 56 0.05 0.66 -6.72
C ARG A 56 -0.74 -0.60 -6.38
N ALA A 57 -0.85 -0.93 -5.11
CA ALA A 57 -1.63 -2.09 -4.68
C ALA A 57 -3.13 -1.95 -5.02
N ALA A 58 -3.69 -0.74 -4.95
CA ALA A 58 -5.06 -0.48 -5.37
C ALA A 58 -5.24 -0.61 -6.89
N LEU A 59 -4.28 -0.12 -7.68
CA LEU A 59 -4.28 -0.27 -9.13
C LEU A 59 -4.15 -1.73 -9.57
N GLU A 60 -3.29 -2.51 -8.91
CA GLU A 60 -3.16 -3.95 -9.16
C GLU A 60 -4.46 -4.70 -8.85
N ARG A 61 -5.11 -4.42 -7.72
CA ARG A 61 -6.43 -5.01 -7.40
C ARG A 61 -7.49 -4.67 -8.43
N LEU A 62 -7.55 -3.42 -8.90
CA LEU A 62 -8.49 -3.01 -9.94
C LEU A 62 -8.21 -3.69 -11.29
N ALA A 63 -6.94 -3.99 -11.59
CA ALA A 63 -6.55 -4.73 -12.78
C ALA A 63 -6.92 -6.22 -12.67
N ASP A 64 -6.65 -6.83 -11.52
CA ASP A 64 -7.00 -8.22 -11.23
C ASP A 64 -8.51 -8.44 -11.26
N ASP A 65 -9.30 -7.55 -10.65
CA ASP A 65 -10.77 -7.65 -10.66
C ASP A 65 -11.34 -7.59 -12.09
N ARG A 66 -10.78 -6.72 -12.95
CA ARG A 66 -11.17 -6.66 -14.37
C ARG A 66 -10.76 -7.91 -15.13
N ALA A 67 -9.59 -8.46 -14.86
CA ALA A 67 -9.11 -9.68 -15.49
C ALA A 67 -9.98 -10.88 -15.11
N VAL A 68 -10.38 -10.99 -13.84
CA VAL A 68 -11.28 -12.05 -13.36
C VAL A 68 -12.67 -11.90 -13.97
N ASP A 69 -13.20 -10.68 -14.07
CA ASP A 69 -14.52 -10.43 -14.68
C ASP A 69 -14.51 -10.72 -16.20
N GLN A 70 -13.42 -10.40 -16.90
CA GLN A 70 -13.22 -10.79 -18.30
C GLN A 70 -13.13 -12.30 -18.44
N LEU A 71 -12.35 -12.99 -17.61
CA LEU A 71 -12.23 -14.44 -17.63
C LEU A 71 -13.59 -15.12 -17.37
N GLY A 72 -14.39 -14.55 -16.46
CA GLY A 72 -15.75 -15.01 -16.18
C GLY A 72 -16.69 -14.88 -17.38
N LYS A 73 -16.62 -13.75 -18.10
CA LYS A 73 -17.38 -13.53 -19.35
C LYS A 73 -16.94 -14.47 -20.45
N ASP A 74 -15.64 -14.61 -20.68
CA ASP A 74 -15.09 -15.51 -21.71
C ASP A 74 -15.50 -16.96 -21.45
N MET A 75 -15.47 -17.42 -20.20
CA MET A 75 -15.96 -18.75 -19.82
C MET A 75 -17.47 -18.89 -20.04
N HIS A 76 -18.26 -17.86 -19.70
CA HIS A 76 -19.71 -17.88 -19.87
C HIS A 76 -20.11 -17.91 -21.35
N ASP A 77 -19.46 -17.08 -22.17
CA ASP A 77 -19.67 -17.02 -23.61
C ASP A 77 -19.21 -18.32 -24.28
N ALA A 78 -18.06 -18.87 -23.87
CA ALA A 78 -17.61 -20.17 -24.34
C ALA A 78 -18.62 -21.28 -24.02
N ILE A 79 -19.24 -21.28 -22.83
CA ILE A 79 -20.30 -22.23 -22.47
C ILE A 79 -21.55 -22.03 -23.33
N LYS A 80 -21.91 -20.78 -23.62
CA LYS A 80 -23.08 -20.43 -24.43
C LYS A 80 -22.91 -20.79 -25.91
N ASP A 81 -21.69 -20.64 -26.43
CA ASP A 81 -21.32 -20.97 -27.80
C ASP A 81 -21.05 -22.46 -28.02
N ILE A 82 -21.07 -23.29 -26.96
CA ILE A 82 -21.13 -24.74 -27.14
C ILE A 82 -22.44 -25.04 -27.89
N PRO A 83 -22.37 -25.68 -29.08
CA PRO A 83 -23.56 -26.00 -29.84
C PRO A 83 -24.52 -26.80 -28.95
N GLY A 84 -25.71 -26.23 -28.71
CA GLY A 84 -26.71 -26.81 -27.83
C GLY A 84 -27.04 -28.23 -28.26
N GLY A 85 -26.57 -29.21 -27.49
CA GLY A 85 -26.74 -30.64 -27.80
C GLY A 85 -25.49 -31.50 -27.72
N THR A 86 -24.27 -30.92 -27.66
CA THR A 86 -23.07 -31.70 -27.31
C THR A 86 -23.08 -32.05 -25.82
N ALA A 87 -23.78 -33.12 -25.47
CA ALA A 87 -23.66 -33.74 -24.18
C ALA A 87 -22.20 -34.15 -23.94
N PRO A 88 -21.64 -33.94 -22.73
CA PRO A 88 -20.30 -34.42 -22.40
C PRO A 88 -20.22 -35.92 -22.67
N SER A 89 -19.08 -36.37 -23.18
CA SER A 89 -18.90 -37.79 -23.50
C SER A 89 -19.15 -38.65 -22.24
N PRO A 90 -19.69 -39.88 -22.38
CA PRO A 90 -19.95 -40.74 -21.23
C PRO A 90 -18.71 -40.99 -20.37
N ALA A 91 -17.53 -41.00 -20.99
CA ALA A 91 -16.24 -41.11 -20.31
C ALA A 91 -15.91 -39.87 -19.46
N ALA A 92 -16.18 -38.66 -19.97
CA ALA A 92 -15.99 -37.42 -19.23
C ALA A 92 -16.94 -37.34 -18.02
N VAL A 93 -18.19 -37.77 -18.17
CA VAL A 93 -19.15 -37.87 -17.06
C VAL A 93 -18.69 -38.88 -16.02
N ALA A 94 -18.25 -40.08 -16.44
CA ALA A 94 -17.76 -41.11 -15.52
C ALA A 94 -16.53 -40.66 -14.72
N LEU A 95 -15.56 -40.00 -15.38
CA LEU A 95 -14.39 -39.44 -14.74
C LEU A 95 -14.77 -38.34 -13.74
N GLY A 96 -15.71 -37.45 -14.11
CA GLY A 96 -16.25 -36.42 -13.23
C GLY A 96 -16.91 -37.00 -11.98
N CYS A 97 -17.76 -38.01 -12.14
CA CYS A 97 -18.38 -38.72 -11.02
C CYS A 97 -17.34 -39.39 -10.12
N GLN A 98 -16.28 -39.97 -10.67
CA GLN A 98 -15.21 -40.59 -9.89
C GLN A 98 -14.43 -39.55 -9.05
N ARG A 99 -14.13 -38.39 -9.62
CA ARG A 99 -13.49 -37.26 -8.91
C ARG A 99 -14.40 -36.72 -7.80
N LEU A 100 -15.69 -36.56 -8.07
CA LEU A 100 -16.67 -36.10 -7.07
C LEU A 100 -16.81 -37.08 -5.90
N ARG A 101 -16.76 -38.40 -6.16
CA ARG A 101 -16.70 -39.42 -5.10
C ARG A 101 -15.41 -39.32 -4.29
N ALA A 102 -14.25 -39.16 -4.94
CA ALA A 102 -12.97 -39.02 -4.25
C ALA A 102 -12.91 -37.76 -3.38
N ALA A 103 -13.59 -36.68 -3.78
CA ALA A 103 -13.70 -35.43 -3.03
C ALA A 103 -14.80 -35.46 -1.93
N GLY A 104 -15.55 -36.56 -1.79
CA GLY A 104 -16.65 -36.67 -0.81
C GLY A 104 -17.90 -35.85 -1.17
N ALA A 105 -18.00 -35.29 -2.38
CA ALA A 105 -19.09 -34.43 -2.82
C ALA A 105 -20.30 -35.22 -3.37
N THR A 106 -20.70 -36.30 -2.71
CA THR A 106 -21.73 -37.24 -3.18
C THR A 106 -23.16 -36.88 -2.74
N ALA A 107 -23.31 -35.94 -1.80
CA ALA A 107 -24.60 -35.59 -1.22
C ALA A 107 -25.42 -34.58 -2.06
N SER A 108 -24.84 -34.00 -3.12
CA SER A 108 -25.57 -33.00 -3.93
C SER A 108 -26.65 -33.65 -4.79
N GLY A 109 -27.83 -33.02 -4.88
CA GLY A 109 -28.93 -33.50 -5.74
C GLY A 109 -28.57 -33.53 -7.23
N THR A 110 -27.55 -32.78 -7.65
CA THR A 110 -26.97 -32.84 -9.00
C THR A 110 -26.11 -34.09 -9.19
N PHE A 111 -25.30 -34.45 -8.20
CA PHE A 111 -24.54 -35.71 -8.21
C PHE A 111 -25.49 -36.91 -8.26
N GLN A 112 -26.55 -36.93 -7.47
CA GLN A 112 -27.51 -38.04 -7.50
C GLN A 112 -28.20 -38.19 -8.86
N ARG A 113 -28.58 -37.08 -9.51
CA ARG A 113 -29.20 -37.09 -10.86
C ARG A 113 -28.25 -37.56 -11.97
N VAL A 114 -26.98 -37.17 -11.92
CA VAL A 114 -26.02 -37.41 -13.01
C VAL A 114 -25.19 -38.68 -12.78
N CYS A 115 -24.87 -38.99 -11.52
CA CYS A 115 -23.94 -40.05 -11.12
C CYS A 115 -24.58 -41.19 -10.30
N GLY A 116 -25.82 -41.03 -9.81
CA GLY A 116 -26.51 -41.99 -8.94
C GLY A 116 -27.32 -43.06 -9.67
N GLY A 117 -27.44 -42.99 -10.99
CA GLY A 117 -28.18 -43.96 -11.82
C GLY A 117 -27.40 -45.23 -12.19
N ARG A 118 -26.46 -45.69 -11.35
CA ARG A 118 -25.76 -46.97 -11.51
C ARG A 118 -25.83 -47.77 -10.22
#